data_AF-A0A1H6F3T9-F1
#
_entry.id   AF-A0A1H6F3T9-F1
#
_cell.length_a   1.000
_cell.length_b   1.000
_cell.length_c   1.000
_cell.angle_alpha   90.00
_cell.angle_beta   90.00
_cell.angle_gamma   90.00
#
_symmetry.space_group_name_H-M   'P 1'
#
loop_
_entity.id
_entity.type
_entity.pdbx_description
1 polymer ?
#
loop_
_entity_poly.entity_id
_entity_poly.type
_entity_poly.pdbx_seq_one_letter_code
_entity_poly.pdbx_strand_id
1 'polypeptide(L)'
;MFTVGSAIPAATCPNCGTTSARTHGGYRRRLADLPISGRPVRIDVGVRRFRCDDPGCGAATFAEQIPGLTAPFARRTAGLTDRLAAIGLALAGRA
;
A
#
# COMPACT_ATOMS: atom_id res chain seq x y z
N MET A 1 16.84 -9.88 5.66
CA MET A 1 15.92 -8.95 4.97
C MET A 1 14.52 -9.55 5.07
N PHE A 2 13.69 -9.06 6.00
CA PHE A 2 12.35 -9.60 6.21
C PHE A 2 11.38 -8.94 5.22
N THR A 3 10.59 -9.75 4.53
CA THR A 3 9.53 -9.28 3.63
C THR A 3 8.22 -9.45 4.36
N VAL A 4 7.45 -8.38 4.53
CA VAL A 4 6.09 -8.49 5.05
C VAL A 4 5.14 -8.75 3.89
N GLY A 5 4.17 -9.65 4.05
CA GLY A 5 3.12 -9.93 3.08
C GLY A 5 1.78 -10.14 3.77
N SER A 6 0.70 -10.07 3.00
CA SER A 6 -0.64 -10.35 3.51
C SER A 6 -0.91 -11.86 3.53
N ALA A 7 -1.50 -12.34 4.63
CA ALA A 7 -1.93 -13.74 4.77
C ALA A 7 -3.34 -13.99 4.18
N ILE A 8 -4.06 -12.94 3.79
CA ILE A 8 -5.42 -13.05 3.24
C ILE A 8 -5.32 -13.65 1.84
N PRO A 9 -6.08 -14.69 1.44
CA PRO A 9 -5.87 -15.34 0.14
C PRO A 9 -6.43 -14.55 -1.06
N ALA A 10 -7.21 -13.50 -0.82
CA ALA A 10 -7.90 -12.72 -1.84
C ALA A 10 -7.75 -11.21 -1.59
N ALA A 11 -7.96 -10.41 -2.63
CA ALA A 11 -7.95 -8.96 -2.56
C ALA A 11 -9.10 -8.37 -3.38
N THR A 12 -9.52 -7.16 -3.01
CA THR A 12 -10.59 -6.41 -3.70
C THR A 12 -9.99 -5.52 -4.78
N CYS A 13 -10.54 -5.59 -6.00
CA CYS A 13 -10.13 -4.74 -7.11
C CYS A 13 -10.44 -3.27 -6.77
N PRO A 14 -9.44 -2.36 -6.78
CA PRO A 14 -9.67 -0.95 -6.48
C PRO A 14 -10.44 -0.21 -7.58
N ASN A 15 -10.57 -0.79 -8.78
CA ASN A 15 -11.28 -0.18 -9.90
C ASN A 15 -12.78 -0.49 -9.92
N CYS A 16 -13.18 -1.72 -9.55
CA CYS A 16 -14.58 -2.17 -9.65
C CYS A 16 -15.16 -2.76 -8.34
N GLY A 17 -14.34 -2.97 -7.30
CA GLY A 17 -14.78 -3.57 -6.03
C GLY A 17 -14.86 -5.10 -6.03
N THR A 18 -14.68 -5.78 -7.17
CA THR A 18 -14.73 -7.24 -7.24
C THR A 18 -13.57 -7.89 -6.49
N THR A 19 -13.88 -8.81 -5.58
CA THR A 19 -12.90 -9.62 -4.87
C THR A 19 -12.41 -10.77 -5.74
N SER A 20 -11.09 -10.95 -5.81
CA SER A 20 -10.45 -12.05 -6.55
C SER A 20 -9.36 -12.72 -5.72
N ALA A 21 -9.30 -14.05 -5.83
CA ALA A 21 -8.21 -14.87 -5.28
C ALA A 21 -7.21 -15.31 -6.37
N ARG A 22 -7.46 -14.96 -7.65
CA ARG A 22 -6.65 -15.41 -8.78
C ARG A 22 -5.35 -14.62 -8.89
N THR A 23 -4.30 -15.17 -8.32
CA THR A 23 -2.97 -14.54 -8.31
C THR A 23 -2.33 -14.55 -9.72
N HIS A 24 -1.76 -13.43 -10.12
CA HIS A 24 -1.03 -13.17 -11.37
C HIS A 24 0.47 -12.88 -11.14
N GLY A 25 0.99 -13.28 -9.98
CA GLY A 25 2.35 -12.99 -9.52
C GLY A 25 2.39 -11.89 -8.46
N GLY A 26 3.55 -11.27 -8.29
CA GLY A 26 3.75 -10.23 -7.30
C GLY A 26 5.09 -9.53 -7.46
N TYR A 27 5.32 -8.49 -6.68
CA TYR A 27 6.56 -7.72 -6.69
C TYR A 27 6.85 -7.16 -5.29
N ARG A 28 8.09 -6.73 -5.06
CA ARG A 28 8.50 -6.11 -3.79
C ARG A 28 8.43 -4.59 -3.90
N ARG A 29 7.95 -3.94 -2.85
CA ARG A 29 7.98 -2.48 -2.69
C ARG A 29 8.78 -2.14 -1.44
N ARG A 30 9.53 -1.04 -1.52
CA ARG A 30 10.15 -0.40 -0.35
C ARG A 30 9.44 0.89 -0.05
N LEU A 31 8.88 0.99 1.14
CA LEU A 31 8.13 2.15 1.62
C LEU A 31 8.85 2.79 2.79
N ALA A 32 8.97 4.11 2.78
CA ALA A 32 9.41 4.84 3.97
C ALA A 32 8.31 4.81 5.03
N ASP A 33 8.69 4.61 6.28
CA ASP A 33 7.78 4.54 7.41
C ASP A 33 8.23 5.47 8.55
N LEU A 34 7.41 5.56 9.60
CA LEU A 34 7.70 6.32 10.81
C LEU A 34 9.07 5.92 11.39
N PRO A 35 9.88 6.90 11.84
CA PRO A 35 11.16 6.60 12.42
C PRO A 35 11.01 5.87 13.75
N ILE A 36 11.90 4.91 14.02
CA ILE A 36 12.00 4.23 15.31
C ILE A 36 13.22 4.79 16.03
N SER A 37 13.00 5.40 17.20
CA SER A 37 14.06 6.05 17.99
C SER A 37 14.88 7.06 17.17
N GLY A 38 14.20 7.85 16.35
CA GLY A 38 14.82 8.85 15.47
C GLY A 38 15.54 8.31 14.24
N ARG A 39 15.55 6.98 14.02
CA ARG A 39 16.22 6.35 12.87
C ARG A 39 15.23 6.14 11.73
N PRO A 40 15.60 6.47 10.48
CA PRO A 40 14.72 6.27 9.33
C PRO A 40 14.45 4.77 9.12
N VAL A 41 13.19 4.42 8.90
CA VAL A 41 12.76 3.04 8.67
C VAL A 41 12.24 2.89 7.23
N ARG A 42 12.55 1.74 6.63
CA ARG A 42 11.97 1.31 5.36
C ARG A 42 11.36 -0.08 5.52
N ILE A 43 10.10 -0.21 5.15
CA ILE A 43 9.41 -1.49 5.09
C ILE A 43 9.59 -2.08 3.69
N ASP A 44 10.11 -3.30 3.63
CA ASP A 44 10.14 -4.10 2.40
C ASP A 44 8.94 -5.06 2.40
N VAL A 45 7.98 -4.79 1.52
CA VAL A 45 6.69 -5.47 1.46
C VAL A 45 6.53 -6.21 0.13
N GLY A 46 6.11 -7.47 0.22
CA GLY A 46 5.71 -8.28 -0.92
C GLY A 46 4.26 -7.99 -1.26
N VAL A 47 4.01 -7.46 -2.45
CA VAL A 47 2.67 -7.14 -2.95
C VAL A 47 2.28 -8.14 -4.03
N ARG A 48 1.18 -8.85 -3.80
CA ARG A 48 0.60 -9.74 -4.81
C ARG A 48 -0.20 -8.95 -5.82
N ARG A 49 -0.24 -9.47 -7.04
CA ARG A 49 -1.07 -8.96 -8.14
C ARG A 49 -2.12 -10.03 -8.45
N PHE A 50 -3.37 -9.63 -8.60
CA PHE A 50 -4.51 -10.49 -8.88
C PHE A 50 -5.07 -10.19 -10.28
N ARG A 51 -5.72 -11.16 -10.92
CA ARG A 51 -6.57 -10.93 -12.09
C ARG A 51 -7.95 -10.51 -11.62
N CYS A 52 -8.53 -9.48 -12.22
CA CYS A 52 -9.92 -9.13 -11.93
C CYS A 52 -10.85 -10.18 -12.51
N ASP A 53 -11.85 -10.60 -11.73
CA ASP A 53 -12.84 -11.58 -12.18
C ASP A 53 -14.06 -10.94 -12.86
N ASP A 54 -14.19 -9.61 -12.77
CA ASP A 54 -15.18 -8.87 -13.55
C ASP A 54 -14.67 -8.62 -14.98
N PRO A 55 -15.29 -9.23 -16.01
CA PRO A 55 -14.89 -9.04 -17.41
C PRO A 55 -15.20 -7.64 -17.95
N GLY A 56 -16.10 -6.89 -17.32
CA GLY A 56 -16.39 -5.49 -17.66
C GLY A 56 -15.39 -4.50 -17.06
N CYS A 57 -14.55 -4.95 -16.13
CA CYS A 57 -13.55 -4.11 -15.50
C CYS A 57 -12.35 -3.90 -16.43
N GLY A 58 -12.07 -2.64 -16.77
CA GLY A 58 -10.89 -2.29 -17.56
C GLY A 58 -9.54 -2.65 -16.88
N ALA A 59 -9.55 -2.91 -15.57
CA ALA A 59 -8.38 -3.38 -14.85
C ALA A 59 -8.25 -4.91 -14.98
N ALA A 60 -7.62 -5.39 -16.06
CA ALA A 60 -7.34 -6.82 -16.26
C ALA A 60 -6.58 -7.46 -15.09
N THR A 61 -5.73 -6.68 -14.40
CA THR A 61 -5.04 -7.08 -13.17
C THR A 61 -4.96 -5.92 -12.20
N PHE A 62 -4.88 -6.21 -10.91
CA PHE A 62 -4.70 -5.20 -9.87
C PHE A 62 -3.73 -5.68 -8.79
N ALA A 63 -3.00 -4.75 -8.18
CA ALA A 63 -2.15 -5.05 -7.03
C ALA A 63 -2.98 -5.03 -5.73
N GLU A 64 -2.72 -5.97 -4.83
CA GLU A 64 -3.31 -5.96 -3.49
C GLU A 64 -2.95 -4.69 -2.72
N GLN A 65 -3.94 -4.15 -2.02
CA GLN A 65 -3.75 -3.05 -1.09
C GLN A 65 -3.78 -3.60 0.33
N ILE A 66 -2.65 -3.52 1.04
CA ILE A 66 -2.49 -3.94 2.42
C ILE A 66 -2.78 -2.70 3.27
N PRO A 67 -3.88 -2.67 4.04
CA PRO A 67 -4.29 -1.50 4.80
C PRO A 67 -3.15 -0.95 5.68
N GLY A 68 -3.00 0.37 5.69
CA GLY A 68 -1.95 1.08 6.43
C GLY A 68 -0.55 1.03 5.79
N LEU A 69 -0.26 0.02 4.97
CA LEU A 69 1.05 -0.14 4.32
C LEU A 69 1.04 0.33 2.88
N THR A 70 0.18 -0.21 2.02
CA THR A 70 0.23 0.06 0.58
C THR A 70 -0.97 0.85 0.10
N ALA A 71 -0.68 1.83 -0.75
CA ALA A 71 -1.65 2.51 -1.61
C ALA A 71 -1.07 2.58 -3.04
N PRO A 72 -1.91 2.81 -4.07
CA PRO A 72 -1.44 3.01 -5.44
C PRO A 72 -0.38 4.12 -5.50
N PHE A 73 0.73 3.86 -6.18
CA PHE A 73 1.87 4.79 -6.37
C PHE A 73 2.57 5.32 -5.10
N ALA A 74 2.06 5.01 -3.90
CA ALA A 74 2.63 5.50 -2.65
C ALA A 74 4.09 5.06 -2.45
N ARG A 75 4.92 5.98 -1.96
CA ARG A 75 6.32 5.72 -1.59
C ARG A 75 6.53 5.73 -0.07
N ARG A 76 5.48 6.08 0.66
CA ARG A 76 5.41 6.22 2.12
C ARG A 76 4.21 5.41 2.62
N THR A 77 4.28 4.91 3.85
CA THR A 77 3.12 4.36 4.54
C THR A 77 2.08 5.45 4.80
N ALA A 78 0.83 5.04 5.06
CA ALA A 78 -0.22 5.98 5.44
C ALA A 78 0.18 6.72 6.73
N GLY A 79 0.66 6.01 7.74
CA GLY A 79 1.08 6.59 9.02
C GLY A 79 2.17 7.66 8.89
N LEU A 80 3.16 7.48 8.01
CA LEU A 80 4.17 8.52 7.77
C LEU A 80 3.56 9.73 7.04
N THR A 81 2.66 9.50 6.09
CA THR A 81 1.97 10.58 5.36
C THR A 81 1.13 11.43 6.31
N ASP A 82 0.35 10.77 7.16
CA ASP A 82 -0.50 11.44 8.16
C ASP A 82 0.32 12.24 9.16
N ARG A 83 1.47 11.70 9.61
CA ARG A 83 2.35 12.42 10.55
C ARG A 83 2.94 13.68 9.92
N LEU A 84 3.36 13.61 8.66
CA LEU A 84 3.87 14.78 7.94
C LEU A 84 2.76 15.83 7.72
N ALA A 85 1.55 15.40 7.38
CA ALA A 85 0.40 16.28 7.24
C ALA A 85 0.07 16.99 8.58
N ALA A 86 0.07 16.27 9.69
CA ALA A 86 -0.17 16.84 11.02
C ALA A 86 0.89 17.89 11.42
N ILE A 87 2.17 17.63 11.12
CA ILE A 87 3.24 18.61 11.34
C ILE A 87 3.01 19.85 10.46
N GLY A 88 2.73 19.66 9.17
CA GLY A 88 2.44 20.76 8.25
C GLY A 88 1.28 21.63 8.73
N LEU A 89 0.18 21.00 9.15
CA LEU A 89 -0.99 21.70 9.69
C LEU A 89 -0.66 22.48 10.97
N ALA A 90 0.11 21.89 11.89
CA ALA A 90 0.52 22.56 13.13
C ALA A 90 1.44 23.78 12.88
N LEU A 91 2.20 23.77 11.78
CA LEU A 91 3.12 24.85 11.40
C LEU A 91 2.45 25.93 10.53
N ALA A 92 1.37 25.61 9.81
CA ALA A 92 0.71 26.51 8.87
C ALA A 92 0.13 27.80 9.51
N GLY A 93 -0.11 27.82 10.82
CA GLY A 93 -0.60 28.99 11.56
C GLY A 93 0.47 29.99 12.02
N ARG A 94 1.72 29.88 11.51
CA ARG A 94 2.84 30.77 11.85
C ARG A 94 3.37 31.59 10.65
N ALA A 95 2.58 31.72 9.59
CA ALA A 95 2.89 32.53 8.41
C ALA A 95 2.14 33.86 8.44
#